data_AF-A0A3D5JIB0-F1
#
_entry.id   AF-A0A3D5JIB0-F1
#
_cell.length_a   1.000
_cell.length_b   1.000
_cell.length_c   1.000
_cell.angle_alpha   90.00
_cell.angle_beta   90.00
_cell.angle_gamma   90.00
#
_symmetry.space_group_name_H-M   'P 1'
#
loop_
_entity.id
_entity.type
_entity.pdbx_description
1 polymer ?
#
loop_
_entity_poly.entity_id
_entity_poly.type
_entity_poly.pdbx_seq_one_letter_code
_entity_poly.pdbx_strand_id
1 'polypeptide(L)' 'MTRSSQTAKPTNCFECRHHFITHEQQRPYGCRRFGFKAPFLPSQIVFRETGMKCAYYEPRQRPLKGRRPTGSNGRLA' A
#
# COMPACT_ATOMS: atom_id res chain seq x y z
N MET A 1 -8.24 -24.52 -8.28
CA MET A 1 -7.06 -24.01 -7.55
C MET A 1 -6.69 -22.65 -8.15
N THR A 2 -7.20 -21.55 -7.60
CA THR A 2 -7.05 -20.20 -8.17
C THR A 2 -5.67 -19.62 -7.83
N ARG A 3 -4.80 -19.52 -8.84
CA ARG A 3 -3.49 -18.83 -8.78
C ARG A 3 -3.72 -17.33 -8.56
N SER A 4 -3.41 -16.84 -7.37
CA SER A 4 -3.34 -15.40 -7.05
C SER A 4 -2.14 -14.75 -7.75
N SER A 5 -2.32 -14.37 -9.01
CA SER A 5 -1.35 -13.64 -9.83
C SER A 5 -1.05 -12.27 -9.24
N GLN A 6 0.05 -12.15 -8.50
CA GLN A 6 0.59 -10.88 -8.01
C GLN A 6 1.52 -10.29 -9.08
N THR A 7 0.97 -9.40 -9.91
CA THR A 7 1.77 -8.54 -10.78
C THR A 7 2.63 -7.62 -9.90
N ALA A 8 3.91 -7.52 -10.24
CA ALA A 8 5.00 -6.94 -9.47
C ALA A 8 4.93 -5.41 -9.31
N LYS A 9 3.78 -4.86 -8.88
CA LYS A 9 3.65 -3.43 -8.60
C LYS A 9 4.60 -2.99 -7.48
N PRO A 10 5.12 -1.76 -7.54
CA PRO A 10 5.89 -1.19 -6.44
C PRO A 10 5.03 -1.19 -5.17
N THR A 11 5.61 -1.70 -4.08
CA THR A 11 4.92 -1.85 -2.81
C THR A 11 4.68 -0.48 -2.17
N ASN A 12 3.46 0.06 -2.31
CA ASN A 12 3.08 1.33 -1.68
C ASN A 12 2.80 1.12 -0.19
N CYS A 13 3.78 1.44 0.67
CA CYS A 13 3.59 1.35 2.13
C CYS A 13 2.43 2.20 2.66
N PHE A 14 2.07 3.30 2.01
CA PHE A 14 0.88 4.09 2.37
C PHE A 14 -0.42 3.30 2.29
N GLU A 15 -0.49 2.33 1.37
CA GLU A 15 -1.63 1.45 1.21
C GLU A 15 -1.50 0.20 2.08
N CYS A 16 -0.41 0.02 2.82
CA CYS A 16 -0.24 -1.12 3.72
C CYS A 16 -1.03 -0.95 5.02
N ARG A 17 -1.63 -2.02 5.52
CA ARG A 17 -2.32 -2.04 6.82
C ARG A 17 -1.38 -1.87 8.02
N HIS A 18 -0.14 -2.33 7.89
CA HIS A 18 0.86 -2.31 8.97
C HIS A 18 1.64 -1.00 9.08
N HIS A 19 1.61 -0.17 8.04
CA HIS A 19 2.20 1.16 8.07
C HIS A 19 1.45 2.04 9.09
N PHE A 20 2.23 2.77 9.90
CA PHE A 20 1.72 3.78 10.82
C PHE A 20 2.72 4.94 10.91
N ILE A 21 2.18 6.12 11.24
CA ILE A 21 2.98 7.31 11.51
C ILE A 21 3.22 7.37 13.02
N THR A 22 4.47 7.55 13.42
CA THR A 22 4.92 7.50 14.82
C THR A 22 4.83 8.85 15.53
N HIS A 23 4.66 9.95 14.77
CA HIS A 23 4.72 11.34 15.24
C HIS A 23 6.08 11.75 15.86
N GLU A 24 7.13 10.96 15.64
CA GLU A 24 8.48 11.24 16.12
C GLU A 24 9.27 11.98 15.03
N GLN A 25 9.79 13.17 15.31
CA GLN A 25 10.47 14.02 14.30
C GLN A 25 11.63 13.29 13.60
N GLN A 26 12.39 12.49 14.36
CA GLN A 26 13.54 11.75 13.85
C GLN A 26 13.14 10.50 13.05
N ARG A 27 11.95 9.93 13.31
CA ARG A 27 11.53 8.63 12.77
C ARG A 27 10.02 8.60 12.50
N PRO A 28 9.49 9.44 11.59
CA PRO A 28 8.05 9.59 11.39
C PRO A 28 7.33 8.33 10.89
N TYR A 29 8.05 7.38 10.27
CA TYR A 29 7.44 6.20 9.69
C TYR A 29 7.72 4.95 10.54
N GLY A 30 6.72 4.08 10.66
CA GLY A 30 6.85 2.80 11.35
C GLY A 30 6.14 1.66 10.63
N CYS A 31 6.62 0.44 10.86
CA CYS A 31 5.95 -0.78 10.41
C CYS A 31 5.60 -1.67 11.61
N ARG A 32 4.31 -1.88 11.87
CA ARG A 32 3.82 -2.68 13.00
C ARG A 32 4.22 -4.15 12.91
N ARG A 33 4.36 -4.68 11.69
CA ARG A 33 4.67 -6.09 11.49
C ARG A 33 6.13 -6.43 11.77
N PHE A 34 7.04 -5.53 11.43
CA PHE A 34 8.45 -5.67 11.74
C PHE A 34 8.84 -5.07 13.10
N GLY A 35 8.03 -4.17 13.66
CA GLY A 35 8.27 -3.57 14.96
C GLY A 35 9.33 -2.46 14.99
N PHE A 36 9.68 -1.88 13.83
CA PHE A 36 10.66 -0.79 13.77
C PHE A 36 10.03 0.55 13.38
N LYS A 37 10.73 1.63 13.77
CA LYS A 37 10.50 3.02 13.35
C LYS A 37 11.72 3.50 12.56
N ALA A 38 11.51 4.26 11.50
CA ALA A 38 12.56 4.75 10.62
C ALA A 38 12.28 6.18 10.10
N PRO A 39 13.32 6.92 9.69
CA PRO A 39 13.18 8.22 9.04
C PRO A 39 12.62 8.10 7.62
N PHE A 40 12.82 6.97 6.95
CA PHE A 40 12.37 6.70 5.58
C PHE A 40 11.19 5.74 5.55
N LEU A 41 10.59 5.59 4.36
CA LEU A 41 9.50 4.64 4.16
C LEU A 41 9.94 3.22 4.54
N PRO A 42 9.10 2.44 5.24
CA PRO A 42 9.46 1.10 5.65
C PRO A 42 9.72 0.15 4.47
N SER A 43 9.13 0.37 3.29
CA SER A 43 9.46 -0.40 2.08
C SER A 43 10.90 -0.18 1.63
N GLN A 44 11.40 1.05 1.68
CA GLN A 44 12.77 1.36 1.30
C GLN A 44 13.77 0.77 2.28
N ILE A 45 13.48 0.86 3.59
CA ILE A 45 14.31 0.24 4.63
C ILE A 45 14.35 -1.28 4.41
N VAL A 46 13.20 -1.93 4.30
CA VAL A 46 13.13 -3.39 4.09
C VAL A 46 13.87 -3.79 2.82
N PHE A 47 13.72 -3.02 1.73
CA PHE A 47 14.45 -3.30 0.49
C PHE A 47 15.97 -3.13 0.63
N ARG A 48 16.43 -2.11 1.37
CA ARG A 48 17.85 -1.91 1.65
C ARG A 48 18.44 -3.03 2.51
N GLU A 49 17.71 -3.45 3.54
CA GLU A 49 18.18 -4.47 4.50
C GLU A 49 18.11 -5.90 3.93
N THR A 50 17.04 -6.22 3.21
CA THR A 50 16.79 -7.60 2.72
C THR A 50 17.10 -7.81 1.25
N GLY A 51 17.30 -6.73 0.48
CA GLY A 51 17.42 -6.79 -0.99
C GLY A 51 16.12 -7.17 -1.71
N MET A 52 15.02 -7.38 -0.98
CA MET A 52 13.77 -7.92 -1.49
C MET A 52 12.59 -7.00 -1.19
N LYS A 53 11.49 -7.17 -1.93
CA LYS A 53 10.23 -6.48 -1.64
C LYS A 53 9.67 -6.96 -0.29
N CYS A 54 8.93 -6.09 0.39
CA CYS A 54 8.34 -6.41 1.69
C CYS A 54 7.44 -7.67 1.60
N ALA A 55 7.90 -8.77 2.18
CA ALA A 55 7.18 -10.05 2.20
C ALA A 55 5.85 -9.98 2.97
N TYR A 56 5.74 -9.05 3.92
CA TYR A 56 4.54 -8.84 4.73
C TYR A 56 3.69 -7.66 4.25
N TYR A 57 3.76 -7.32 2.97
CA TYR A 57 2.91 -6.27 2.43
C TYR A 57 1.46 -6.74 2.37
N GLU A 58 0.59 -6.05 3.09
CA GLU A 58 -0.84 -6.33 3.06
C GLU A 58 -1.62 -5.04 2.74
N PRO A 59 -2.22 -4.96 1.54
CA PRO A 59 -2.95 -3.79 1.13
C PRO A 59 -4.21 -3.61 1.98
N ARG A 60 -4.46 -2.38 2.38
CA ARG A 60 -5.73 -1.94 2.98
C ARG A 60 -6.75 -1.88 1.85
N GLN A 61 -7.89 -2.55 2.02
CA GLN A 61 -8.98 -2.47 1.04
C GLN A 61 -9.48 -1.03 1.00
N ARG A 62 -9.10 -0.30 -0.05
CA ARG A 62 -9.73 0.98 -0.35
C ARG A 62 -11.08 0.65 -0.98
N PRO A 63 -12.20 1.20 -0.48
CA PRO A 63 -13.46 1.06 -1.18
C PRO A 63 -13.24 1.61 -2.60
N LEU A 64 -13.51 0.77 -3.60
CA LEU A 64 -13.43 1.15 -5.00
C LEU A 64 -14.39 2.33 -5.18
N LYS A 65 -13.86 3.56 -5.20
CA LYS A 65 -14.67 4.77 -5.41
C LYS A 65 -15.37 4.56 -6.75
N GLY A 66 -16.69 4.42 -6.70
CA GLY A 66 -17.52 4.00 -7.83
C GLY A 66 -17.11 4.75 -9.09
N ARG A 67 -16.79 4.01 -10.16
CA ARG A 67 -16.60 4.64 -11.46
C ARG A 67 -17.89 5.41 -11.75
N ARG A 68 -17.79 6.73 -11.91
CA ARG A 68 -18.90 7.52 -12.46
C ARG A 68 -19.24 6.85 -13.79
N PRO A 69 -20.46 6.30 -13.98
CA PRO A 69 -20.80 5.69 -15.26
C PRO A 69 -20.79 6.80 -16.31
N THR A 70 -19.78 6.80 -17.18
CA THR A 70 -19.74 7.66 -18.36
C THR A 70 -20.75 7.09 -19.35
N GLY A 71 -21.98 7.59 -19.30
CA GLY A 71 -23.07 7.03 -20.12
C GLY A 71 -24.37 7.77 -19.95
N SER A 72 -24.41 9.07 -20.29
CA SER A 72 -25.68 9.71 -20.65
C SER A 72 -25.99 9.37 -22.10
N ASN A 73 -26.51 8.17 -22.35
CA ASN A 73 -27.17 7.83 -23.60
C ASN A 73 -28.67 7.63 -23.34
N GLY A 74 -29.49 8.55 -23.84
CA GLY A 74 -30.94 8.42 -23.96
C GLY A 74 -31.70 9.58 -23.29
N ARG A 75 -32.68 10.23 -23.93
CA ARG A 75 -33.54 9.80 -25.05
C ARG A 75 -34.02 11.00 -25.88
N LEU A 76 -34.23 10.71 -27.17
CA LEU A 76 -35.17 11.38 -28.06
C LEU A 76 -36.53 11.57 -27.36
N ALA A 77 -37.08 12.78 -27.45
CA ALA A 77 -38.50 13.10 -27.64
C ALA A 77 -38.58 14.56 -28.10
#